data_AF-A0A0E0HCB4-F1
#
_entry.id   AF-A0A0E0HCB4-F1
#
_cell.length_a   1.000
_cell.length_b   1.000
_cell.length_c   1.000
_cell.angle_alpha   90.00
_cell.angle_beta   90.00
_cell.angle_gamma   90.00
#
_symmetry.space_group_name_H-M   'P 1'
#
loop_
_entity.id
_entity.type
_entity.pdbx_description
1 polymer ?
#
loop_
_entity_poly.entity_id
_entity_poly.type
_entity_poly.pdbx_seq_one_letter_code
_entity_poly.pdbx_strand_id
1 'polypeptide(L)'
;MGLSYIRDRAVESYVWSNMVFYEEDLAVTRMVFAKLFVLAVIMDDIYDCHANIEECRKLHEAIQRWDESAISFLPDYMKTLYNEIMNNFKEFEDQVGVKGRYRVAQTKKEFQKLSTYYLQESEWSHQNHKPSFKEQMELSTMTAGGPLLCVCTTVGRDDTLTKEAFEWAASDTGAIRAYAKILRFMNDVAAFKAMPLYNQQKTVHHHPQEKSGKKSRRKNKGDMSSTVECYMNEHNVTSEVAIAKINSLIEDEWKTINQARFERRELLPAVHRVVNLCVCVMFFYDDKKKDAYTFSSNLRETIESLFVNPIPM
;
A
#
# COMPACT_ATOMS: atom_id res chain seq x y z
N MET A 1 4.24 18.39 -1.64
CA MET A 1 5.48 18.24 -2.45
C MET A 1 5.45 19.00 -3.78
N GLY A 2 4.32 19.56 -4.25
CA GLY A 2 4.31 20.38 -5.48
C GLY A 2 4.62 19.62 -6.78
N LEU A 3 4.59 18.28 -6.75
CA LEU A 3 4.84 17.43 -7.90
C LEU A 3 3.54 17.26 -8.69
N SER A 4 3.39 18.01 -9.79
CA SER A 4 2.16 18.03 -10.59
C SER A 4 1.85 16.71 -11.31
N TYR A 5 2.79 15.76 -11.32
CA TYR A 5 2.66 14.48 -12.00
C TYR A 5 2.19 13.34 -11.07
N ILE A 6 2.26 13.50 -9.74
CA ILE A 6 1.83 12.48 -8.77
C ILE A 6 0.51 12.87 -8.12
N ARG A 7 -0.27 11.87 -7.70
CA ARG A 7 -1.52 12.06 -6.98
C ARG A 7 -1.26 12.67 -5.60
N ASP A 8 -1.95 13.75 -5.25
CA ASP A 8 -1.97 14.25 -3.87
C ASP A 8 -2.87 13.34 -3.02
N ARG A 9 -2.24 12.59 -2.10
CA ARG A 9 -2.90 11.60 -1.21
C ARG A 9 -2.58 11.81 0.26
N ALA A 10 -2.16 13.01 0.64
CA ALA A 10 -1.78 13.30 2.01
C ALA A 10 -2.94 13.10 3.00
N VAL A 11 -4.16 13.52 2.62
CA VAL A 11 -5.35 13.42 3.48
C VAL A 11 -5.78 11.96 3.64
N GLU A 12 -5.87 11.21 2.54
CA GLU A 12 -6.26 9.80 2.54
C GLU A 12 -5.25 8.93 3.29
N SER A 13 -3.96 9.18 3.12
CA SER A 13 -2.89 8.51 3.88
C SER A 13 -2.93 8.86 5.37
N TYR A 14 -3.28 10.10 5.73
CA TYR A 14 -3.48 10.47 7.14
C TYR A 14 -4.74 9.84 7.73
N VAL A 15 -5.86 9.76 7.00
CA VAL A 15 -7.07 9.03 7.41
C VAL A 15 -6.71 7.58 7.69
N TRP A 16 -5.97 6.93 6.78
CA TRP A 16 -5.50 5.56 6.98
C TRP A 16 -4.67 5.41 8.25
N SER A 17 -3.68 6.30 8.43
CA SER A 17 -2.84 6.30 9.62
C SER A 17 -3.64 6.51 10.91
N ASN A 18 -4.59 7.45 10.91
CA ASN A 18 -5.43 7.73 12.07
C ASN A 18 -6.27 6.50 12.45
N MET A 19 -6.83 5.79 11.47
CA MET A 19 -7.58 4.57 11.75
C MET A 19 -6.73 3.46 12.38
N VAL A 20 -5.43 3.38 12.03
CA VAL A 20 -4.51 2.41 12.64
C VAL A 20 -4.13 2.80 14.07
N PHE A 21 -4.03 4.11 14.34
CA PHE A 21 -3.49 4.69 15.57
C PHE A 21 -4.35 5.85 16.07
N TYR A 22 -5.61 5.63 16.43
CA TYR A 22 -6.49 6.74 16.82
C TYR A 22 -6.14 7.34 18.20
N GLU A 23 -5.28 6.67 18.96
CA GLU A 23 -4.87 7.07 20.30
C GLU A 23 -3.98 8.32 20.29
N GLU A 24 -4.18 9.21 21.27
CA GLU A 24 -3.51 10.52 21.35
C GLU A 24 -2.00 10.39 21.56
N ASP A 25 -1.58 9.43 22.39
CA ASP A 25 -0.18 9.13 22.74
C ASP A 25 0.63 8.57 21.56
N LEU A 26 -0.03 8.21 20.45
CA LEU A 26 0.60 7.68 19.25
C LEU A 26 0.73 8.71 18.12
N ALA A 27 0.70 10.01 18.45
CA ALA A 27 0.85 11.09 17.47
C ALA A 27 2.11 10.98 16.60
N VAL A 28 3.27 10.68 17.20
CA VAL A 28 4.53 10.47 16.46
C VAL A 28 4.41 9.28 15.50
N THR A 29 3.92 8.14 16.00
CA THR A 29 3.68 6.94 15.19
C THR A 29 2.74 7.22 14.01
N ARG A 30 1.64 7.96 14.24
CA ARG A 30 0.73 8.40 13.18
C ARG A 30 1.43 9.23 12.12
N MET A 31 2.14 10.27 12.54
CA MET A 31 2.80 11.19 11.61
C MET A 31 3.84 10.47 10.75
N VAL A 32 4.69 9.63 11.37
CA VAL A 32 5.68 8.82 10.65
C VAL A 32 4.99 7.88 9.66
N PHE A 33 3.96 7.15 10.11
CA PHE A 33 3.24 6.21 9.25
C PHE A 33 2.58 6.89 8.06
N ALA A 34 1.89 8.02 8.26
CA ALA A 34 1.25 8.77 7.18
C ALA A 34 2.27 9.27 6.15
N LYS A 35 3.40 9.82 6.61
CA LYS A 35 4.48 10.29 5.73
C LYS A 35 5.13 9.15 4.95
N LEU A 36 5.46 8.05 5.62
CA LEU A 36 6.02 6.86 4.97
C LEU A 36 5.07 6.30 3.91
N PHE A 37 3.78 6.25 4.22
CA PHE A 37 2.78 5.73 3.29
C PHE A 37 2.66 6.62 2.05
N VAL A 38 2.66 7.95 2.21
CA VAL A 38 2.73 8.89 1.09
C VAL A 38 4.00 8.65 0.24
N LEU A 39 5.17 8.49 0.86
CA LEU A 39 6.41 8.22 0.12
C LEU A 39 6.35 6.91 -0.67
N ALA A 40 5.78 5.84 -0.08
CA ALA A 40 5.60 4.56 -0.75
C ALA A 40 4.65 4.68 -1.95
N VAL A 41 3.53 5.40 -1.82
CA VAL A 41 2.55 5.63 -2.89
C VAL A 41 3.12 6.48 -4.01
N ILE A 42 3.93 7.49 -3.68
CA ILE A 42 4.61 8.29 -4.69
C ILE A 42 5.64 7.44 -5.44
N MET A 43 6.38 6.60 -4.72
CA MET A 43 7.35 5.68 -5.33
C MET A 43 6.65 4.70 -6.27
N ASP A 44 5.55 4.08 -5.83
CA ASP A 44 4.65 3.22 -6.62
C ASP A 44 4.21 3.91 -7.92
N ASP A 45 3.66 5.12 -7.84
CA ASP A 45 3.24 5.90 -9.02
C ASP A 45 4.39 6.12 -10.02
N ILE A 46 5.62 6.34 -9.53
CA ILE A 46 6.77 6.51 -10.42
C ILE A 46 7.07 5.22 -11.19
N TYR A 47 7.17 4.09 -10.50
CA TYR A 47 7.44 2.80 -11.15
C TYR A 47 6.31 2.39 -12.12
N ASP A 48 5.05 2.62 -11.74
CA ASP A 48 3.88 2.20 -12.51
C ASP A 48 3.63 3.06 -13.76
N CYS A 49 3.76 4.39 -13.64
CA CYS A 49 3.12 5.31 -14.59
C CYS A 49 4.05 6.37 -15.19
N HIS A 50 5.21 6.64 -14.58
CA HIS A 50 6.01 7.82 -14.95
C HIS A 50 7.40 7.48 -15.47
N ALA A 51 8.08 6.53 -14.83
CA ALA A 51 9.43 6.15 -15.19
C ALA A 51 9.44 5.15 -16.35
N ASN A 52 10.40 5.30 -17.25
CA ASN A 52 10.78 4.18 -18.12
C ASN A 52 11.69 3.20 -17.35
N ILE A 53 11.93 2.01 -17.92
CA ILE A 53 12.66 0.96 -17.20
C ILE A 53 14.09 1.36 -16.77
N GLU A 54 14.79 2.17 -17.56
CA GLU A 54 16.13 2.66 -17.20
C GLU A 54 16.08 3.67 -16.04
N GLU A 55 15.04 4.48 -15.99
CA GLU A 55 14.78 5.38 -14.87
C GLU A 55 14.37 4.61 -13.60
N CYS A 56 13.56 3.56 -13.72
CA CYS A 56 13.24 2.65 -12.61
C CYS A 56 14.50 2.02 -12.00
N ARG A 57 15.45 1.61 -12.83
CA ARG A 57 16.75 1.05 -12.40
C ARG A 57 17.59 2.09 -11.66
N LYS A 58 17.66 3.32 -12.17
CA LYS A 58 18.37 4.43 -11.50
C LYS A 58 17.74 4.78 -10.15
N LEU A 59 16.41 4.86 -10.08
CA LEU A 59 15.72 5.12 -8.82
C LEU A 59 15.98 3.99 -7.81
N HIS A 60 15.87 2.74 -8.25
CA HIS A 60 16.18 1.58 -7.43
C HIS A 60 17.62 1.65 -6.89
N GLU A 61 18.61 1.91 -7.74
CA GLU A 61 20.01 2.05 -7.34
C GLU A 61 20.20 3.16 -6.29
N ALA A 62 19.60 4.33 -6.50
CA ALA A 62 19.68 5.43 -5.56
C ALA A 62 19.05 5.10 -4.19
N ILE A 63 17.94 4.36 -4.19
CA ILE A 63 17.30 3.86 -2.96
C ILE A 63 18.17 2.78 -2.30
N GLN A 64 18.77 1.84 -3.03
CA GLN A 64 19.67 0.86 -2.43
C GLN A 64 20.91 1.52 -1.80
N ARG A 65 21.48 2.54 -2.46
CA ARG A 65 22.65 3.26 -1.98
C ARG A 65 22.36 4.13 -0.75
N TRP A 66 21.19 4.79 -0.75
CA TRP A 66 20.68 5.60 0.36
C TRP A 66 21.67 6.68 0.84
N ASP A 67 22.21 7.46 -0.09
CA ASP A 67 23.11 8.58 0.21
C ASP A 67 22.84 9.78 -0.70
N GLU A 68 23.13 10.98 -0.19
CA GLU A 68 22.82 12.24 -0.88
C GLU A 68 23.46 12.34 -2.28
N SER A 69 24.61 11.71 -2.51
CA SER A 69 25.28 11.80 -3.81
C SER A 69 24.56 11.02 -4.92
N ALA A 70 23.68 10.07 -4.57
CA ALA A 70 22.91 9.32 -5.56
C ALA A 70 21.92 10.19 -6.36
N ILE A 71 21.59 11.38 -5.84
CA ILE A 71 20.72 12.33 -6.52
C ILE A 71 21.25 12.78 -7.89
N SER A 72 22.58 12.74 -8.09
CA SER A 72 23.22 13.32 -9.27
C SER A 72 22.89 12.58 -10.56
N PHE A 73 22.57 11.29 -10.50
CA PHE A 73 22.26 10.47 -11.68
C PHE A 73 20.76 10.22 -11.89
N LEU A 74 19.90 10.74 -11.00
CA LEU A 74 18.45 10.71 -11.17
C LEU A 74 17.99 11.79 -12.17
N PRO A 75 16.93 11.52 -12.96
CA PRO A 75 16.25 12.56 -13.73
C PRO A 75 15.74 13.70 -12.84
N ASP A 76 15.72 14.93 -13.34
CA ASP A 76 15.39 16.13 -12.54
C ASP A 76 14.05 16.03 -11.81
N TYR A 77 13.04 15.42 -12.43
CA TYR A 77 11.72 15.26 -11.81
C TYR A 77 11.77 14.32 -10.59
N MET A 78 12.65 13.32 -10.55
CA MET A 78 12.79 12.38 -9.44
C MET A 78 13.62 12.92 -8.27
N LYS A 79 14.49 13.91 -8.52
CA LYS A 79 15.40 14.45 -7.49
C LYS A 79 14.64 14.99 -6.28
N THR A 80 13.50 15.63 -6.51
CA THR A 80 12.63 16.14 -5.44
C THR A 80 12.11 15.00 -4.57
N LEU A 81 11.61 13.91 -5.16
CA LEU A 81 11.19 12.73 -4.39
C LEU A 81 12.34 12.17 -3.57
N TYR A 82 13.50 11.98 -4.19
CA TYR A 82 14.66 11.40 -3.50
C TYR A 82 15.06 12.23 -2.28
N ASN A 83 15.11 13.55 -2.43
CA ASN A 83 15.35 14.47 -1.31
C ASN A 83 14.28 14.35 -0.22
N GLU A 84 13.00 14.28 -0.59
CA GLU A 84 11.91 14.10 0.37
C GLU A 84 12.03 12.77 1.12
N ILE A 85 12.38 11.66 0.46
CA ILE A 85 12.65 10.37 1.11
C ILE A 85 13.77 10.54 2.14
N MET A 86 14.92 11.10 1.73
CA MET A 86 16.07 11.27 2.62
C MET A 86 15.75 12.17 3.83
N ASN A 87 15.08 13.30 3.58
CA ASN A 87 14.69 14.25 4.63
C ASN A 87 13.68 13.65 5.61
N ASN A 88 12.66 12.95 5.13
CA ASN A 88 11.65 12.34 6.01
C ASN A 88 12.26 11.23 6.86
N PHE A 89 13.14 10.38 6.33
CA PHE A 89 13.79 9.36 7.14
C PHE A 89 14.71 9.95 8.22
N LYS A 90 15.43 11.05 7.92
CA LYS A 90 16.17 11.80 8.93
C LYS A 90 15.24 12.40 9.99
N GLU A 91 14.12 12.98 9.57
CA GLU A 91 13.10 13.49 10.49
C GLU A 91 12.54 12.38 11.39
N PHE A 92 12.30 11.18 10.85
CA PHE A 92 11.84 10.03 11.64
C PHE A 92 12.86 9.65 12.71
N GLU A 93 14.15 9.62 12.38
CA GLU A 93 15.23 9.34 13.34
C GLU A 93 15.33 10.41 14.44
N ASP A 94 15.07 11.67 14.10
CA ASP A 94 15.08 12.78 15.05
C ASP A 94 13.87 12.71 16.00
N GLN A 95 12.68 12.41 15.49
CA GLN A 95 11.45 12.31 16.29
C GLN A 95 11.48 11.17 17.32
N VAL A 96 12.10 10.03 16.99
CA VAL A 96 12.13 8.87 17.90
C VAL A 96 13.32 8.86 18.88
N GLY A 97 14.27 9.78 18.69
CA GLY A 97 15.50 9.83 19.46
C GLY A 97 16.37 8.57 19.34
N VAL A 98 17.53 8.56 20.00
CA VAL A 98 18.57 7.51 19.84
C VAL A 98 18.03 6.09 20.08
N LYS A 99 17.15 5.91 21.07
CA LYS A 99 16.58 4.60 21.41
C LYS A 99 15.66 4.03 20.32
N GLY A 100 14.97 4.87 19.56
CA GLY A 100 14.03 4.43 18.53
C GLY A 100 14.64 4.24 17.13
N ARG A 101 15.88 4.72 16.91
CA ARG A 101 16.51 4.73 15.57
C ARG A 101 16.64 3.35 14.92
N TYR A 102 16.80 2.29 15.71
CA TYR A 102 16.89 0.94 15.13
C TYR A 102 15.59 0.51 14.42
N ARG A 103 14.42 1.01 14.87
CA ARG A 103 13.13 0.73 14.22
C ARG A 103 12.99 1.50 12.91
N VAL A 104 13.49 2.74 12.86
CA VAL A 104 13.58 3.54 11.62
C VAL A 104 14.55 2.88 10.64
N ALA A 105 15.71 2.42 11.12
CA ALA A 105 16.69 1.71 10.29
C ALA A 105 16.12 0.42 9.70
N GLN A 106 15.32 -0.34 10.46
CA GLN A 106 14.64 -1.52 9.92
C GLN A 106 13.55 -1.13 8.91
N THR A 107 12.79 -0.07 9.18
CA THR A 107 11.79 0.47 8.24
C THR A 107 12.44 0.90 6.92
N LYS A 108 13.61 1.53 6.98
CA LYS A 108 14.42 1.86 5.80
C LYS A 108 14.77 0.62 4.98
N LYS A 109 15.21 -0.47 5.63
CA LYS A 109 15.53 -1.73 4.92
C LYS A 109 14.30 -2.31 4.22
N GLU A 110 13.12 -2.27 4.85
CA GLU A 110 11.88 -2.71 4.20
C GLU A 110 11.48 -1.78 3.05
N PHE A 111 11.75 -0.47 3.14
CA PHE A 111 11.52 0.48 2.05
C PHE A 111 12.44 0.20 0.85
N GLN A 112 13.71 -0.14 1.12
CA GLN A 112 14.66 -0.58 0.10
C GLN A 112 14.19 -1.87 -0.58
N LYS A 113 13.73 -2.86 0.19
CA LYS A 113 13.16 -4.10 -0.38
C LYS A 113 11.93 -3.81 -1.23
N LEU A 114 11.06 -2.90 -0.80
CA LEU A 114 9.89 -2.50 -1.58
C LEU A 114 10.30 -1.98 -2.97
N SER A 115 11.34 -1.15 -3.06
CA SER A 115 11.87 -0.67 -4.35
C SER A 115 12.38 -1.80 -5.25
N THR A 116 12.89 -2.89 -4.68
CA THR A 116 13.30 -4.09 -5.45
C THR A 116 12.09 -4.76 -6.09
N TYR A 117 10.99 -4.91 -5.33
CA TYR A 117 9.77 -5.52 -5.85
C TYR A 117 9.09 -4.65 -6.91
N TYR A 118 9.06 -3.33 -6.73
CA TYR A 118 8.55 -2.41 -7.75
C TYR A 118 9.38 -2.44 -9.03
N LEU A 119 10.71 -2.52 -8.92
CA LEU A 119 11.57 -2.70 -10.09
C LEU A 119 11.25 -4.02 -10.81
N GLN A 120 11.09 -5.12 -10.08
CA GLN A 120 10.75 -6.42 -10.66
C GLN A 120 9.39 -6.38 -11.40
N GLU A 121 8.37 -5.74 -10.83
CA GLU A 121 7.07 -5.55 -11.47
C GLU A 121 7.18 -4.70 -12.75
N SER A 122 7.98 -3.64 -12.71
CA SER A 122 8.29 -2.81 -13.89
C SER A 122 9.02 -3.60 -14.98
N GLU A 123 9.94 -4.48 -14.60
CA GLU A 123 10.66 -5.36 -15.55
C GLU A 123 9.72 -6.37 -16.20
N TRP A 124 8.81 -6.98 -15.43
CA TRP A 124 7.78 -7.87 -15.96
C TRP A 124 6.87 -7.15 -16.96
N SER A 125 6.42 -5.95 -16.60
CA SER A 125 5.63 -5.08 -17.49
C SER A 125 6.40 -4.77 -18.79
N HIS A 126 7.64 -4.30 -18.68
CA HIS A 126 8.49 -3.95 -19.83
C HIS A 126 8.73 -5.14 -20.77
N GLN A 127 8.90 -6.34 -20.22
CA GLN A 127 9.14 -7.57 -20.98
C GLN A 127 7.85 -8.20 -21.53
N ASN A 128 6.68 -7.61 -21.27
CA ASN A 128 5.37 -8.22 -21.53
C ASN A 128 5.26 -9.62 -20.93
N HIS A 129 5.88 -9.83 -19.77
CA HIS A 129 5.81 -11.09 -19.05
C HIS A 129 4.37 -11.37 -18.63
N LYS A 130 3.93 -12.62 -18.78
CA LYS A 130 2.60 -13.09 -18.39
C LYS A 130 2.76 -14.06 -17.23
N PRO A 131 2.77 -13.57 -15.98
CA PRO A 131 2.95 -14.44 -14.83
C PRO A 131 1.73 -15.35 -14.65
N SER A 132 1.95 -16.53 -14.08
CA SER A 132 0.85 -17.29 -13.46
C SER A 132 0.21 -16.50 -12.32
N PHE A 133 -1.01 -16.86 -11.93
CA PHE A 133 -1.68 -16.34 -10.75
C PHE A 133 -0.81 -16.46 -9.50
N LYS A 134 -0.09 -17.58 -9.35
CA LYS A 134 0.80 -17.79 -8.21
C LYS A 134 1.99 -16.82 -8.22
N GLU A 135 2.70 -16.71 -9.35
CA GLU A 135 3.85 -15.81 -9.49
C GLU A 135 3.45 -14.35 -9.31
N GLN A 136 2.31 -13.96 -9.92
CA GLN A 136 1.73 -12.64 -9.73
C GLN A 136 1.48 -12.42 -8.25
N MET A 137 0.72 -13.30 -7.59
CA MET A 137 0.32 -13.15 -6.19
C MET A 137 1.53 -13.02 -5.28
N GLU A 138 2.59 -13.81 -5.50
CA GLU A 138 3.81 -13.76 -4.70
C GLU A 138 4.52 -12.41 -4.82
N LEU A 139 4.70 -11.89 -6.03
CA LEU A 139 5.31 -10.57 -6.24
C LEU A 139 4.40 -9.46 -5.71
N SER A 140 3.12 -9.50 -6.08
CA SER A 140 2.20 -8.41 -5.84
C SER A 140 1.84 -8.24 -4.37
N THR A 141 1.84 -9.33 -3.60
CA THR A 141 1.78 -9.31 -2.13
C THR A 141 2.91 -8.45 -1.54
N MET A 142 4.12 -8.53 -2.11
CA MET A 142 5.26 -7.75 -1.62
C MET A 142 5.21 -6.29 -2.09
N THR A 143 4.82 -6.05 -3.35
CA THR A 143 4.64 -4.69 -3.91
C THR A 143 3.52 -3.91 -3.21
N ALA A 144 2.56 -4.59 -2.58
CA ALA A 144 1.53 -3.93 -1.77
C ALA A 144 2.11 -3.21 -0.52
N GLY A 145 3.38 -3.45 -0.18
CA GLY A 145 4.06 -2.74 0.92
C GLY A 145 3.66 -3.23 2.32
N GLY A 146 3.00 -4.40 2.41
CA GLY A 146 2.53 -4.94 3.70
C GLY A 146 3.62 -5.03 4.78
N PRO A 147 4.77 -5.67 4.52
CA PRO A 147 5.88 -5.75 5.48
C PRO A 147 6.42 -4.39 5.92
N LEU A 148 6.56 -3.44 4.97
CA LEU A 148 6.98 -2.07 5.26
C LEU A 148 6.01 -1.38 6.24
N LEU A 149 4.71 -1.47 5.98
CA LEU A 149 3.70 -0.87 6.84
C LEU A 149 3.66 -1.53 8.22
N CYS A 150 3.81 -2.86 8.29
CA CYS A 150 3.85 -3.58 9.55
C CYS A 150 5.02 -3.17 10.44
N VAL A 151 6.25 -3.11 9.91
CA VAL A 151 7.39 -2.65 10.72
C VAL A 151 7.25 -1.18 11.12
N CYS A 152 6.71 -0.34 10.24
CA CYS A 152 6.47 1.07 10.55
C CYS A 152 5.53 1.26 11.75
N THR A 153 4.63 0.31 12.04
CA THR A 153 3.74 0.40 13.20
C THR A 153 4.46 0.41 14.55
N THR A 154 5.75 0.08 14.56
CA THR A 154 6.60 0.05 15.76
C THR A 154 7.36 1.36 15.99
N VAL A 155 7.47 2.21 14.96
CA VAL A 155 8.21 3.48 15.01
C VAL A 155 7.42 4.49 15.82
N GLY A 156 8.08 5.24 16.71
CA GLY A 156 7.41 6.21 17.59
C GLY A 156 6.76 5.61 18.85
N ARG A 157 6.77 4.28 19.00
CA ARG A 157 6.30 3.62 20.23
C ARG A 157 7.37 3.68 21.32
N ASP A 158 6.93 3.80 22.57
CA ASP A 158 7.82 3.81 23.73
C ASP A 158 8.36 2.41 24.09
N ASP A 159 8.99 2.32 25.27
CA ASP A 159 9.60 1.10 25.81
C ASP A 159 8.53 0.05 26.23
N THR A 160 7.23 0.34 26.14
CA THR A 160 6.15 -0.66 26.34
C THR A 160 6.06 -1.66 25.19
N LEU A 161 6.55 -1.32 24.00
CA LEU A 161 6.70 -2.27 22.90
C LEU A 161 7.96 -3.11 23.12
N THR A 162 7.76 -4.38 23.49
CA THR A 162 8.86 -5.33 23.72
C THR A 162 9.70 -5.57 22.46
N LYS A 163 10.92 -6.04 22.67
CA LYS A 163 11.84 -6.40 21.59
C LYS A 163 11.24 -7.52 20.73
N GLU A 164 10.63 -8.52 21.36
CA GLU A 164 9.99 -9.66 20.71
C GLU A 164 8.82 -9.21 19.84
N ALA A 165 8.04 -8.23 20.30
CA ALA A 165 6.93 -7.67 19.52
C ALA A 165 7.42 -6.88 18.29
N PHE A 166 8.52 -6.13 18.44
CA PHE A 166 9.19 -5.49 17.31
C PHE A 166 9.73 -6.51 16.31
N GLU A 167 10.47 -7.52 16.77
CA GLU A 167 11.05 -8.56 15.91
C GLU A 167 9.96 -9.34 15.17
N TRP A 168 8.85 -9.64 15.85
CA TRP A 168 7.69 -10.26 15.22
C TRP A 168 7.10 -9.39 14.10
N ALA A 169 6.87 -8.09 14.36
CA ALA A 169 6.32 -7.18 13.36
C ALA A 169 7.28 -6.90 12.18
N ALA A 170 8.59 -7.01 12.42
CA ALA A 170 9.63 -6.85 11.40
C ALA A 170 9.96 -8.15 10.64
N SER A 171 9.40 -9.29 11.07
CA SER A 171 9.67 -10.60 10.48
C SER A 171 8.62 -10.98 9.44
N ASP A 172 8.99 -11.90 8.55
CA ASP A 172 8.12 -12.41 7.49
C ASP A 172 7.21 -13.53 8.00
N THR A 173 6.33 -13.21 8.96
CA THR A 173 5.40 -14.20 9.53
C THR A 173 4.17 -14.42 8.65
N GLY A 174 3.47 -15.53 8.89
CA GLY A 174 2.18 -15.80 8.25
C GLY A 174 1.16 -14.68 8.43
N ALA A 175 1.13 -13.99 9.57
CA ALA A 175 0.22 -12.86 9.79
C ALA A 175 0.59 -11.62 8.96
N ILE A 176 1.89 -11.33 8.81
CA ILE A 176 2.36 -10.20 8.00
C ILE A 176 2.05 -10.45 6.52
N ARG A 177 2.31 -11.67 6.04
CA ARG A 177 1.93 -12.09 4.67
C ARG A 177 0.42 -12.09 4.46
N ALA A 178 -0.36 -12.52 5.44
CA ALA A 178 -1.81 -12.52 5.37
C ALA A 178 -2.37 -11.10 5.23
N TYR A 179 -1.87 -10.15 6.02
CA TYR A 179 -2.21 -8.73 5.85
C TYR A 179 -1.84 -8.22 4.45
N ALA A 180 -0.62 -8.49 3.99
CA ALA A 180 -0.14 -8.04 2.68
C ALA A 180 -1.02 -8.58 1.53
N LYS A 181 -1.44 -9.85 1.61
CA LYS A 181 -2.38 -10.46 0.66
C LYS A 181 -3.77 -9.84 0.73
N ILE A 182 -4.32 -9.64 1.93
CA ILE A 182 -5.63 -8.97 2.11
C ILE A 182 -5.59 -7.59 1.45
N LEU A 183 -4.55 -6.79 1.74
CA LEU A 183 -4.34 -5.48 1.12
C LEU A 183 -4.32 -5.58 -0.41
N ARG A 184 -3.50 -6.50 -0.95
CA ARG A 184 -3.34 -6.67 -2.39
C ARG A 184 -4.64 -7.08 -3.08
N PHE A 185 -5.27 -8.14 -2.58
CA PHE A 185 -6.47 -8.71 -3.18
C PHE A 185 -7.65 -7.74 -3.13
N MET A 186 -7.86 -7.06 -2.00
CA MET A 186 -8.94 -6.08 -1.90
C MET A 186 -8.72 -4.87 -2.80
N ASN A 187 -7.47 -4.38 -2.88
CA ASN A 187 -7.16 -3.30 -3.83
C ASN A 187 -7.39 -3.75 -5.28
N ASP A 188 -6.93 -4.94 -5.67
CA ASP A 188 -7.11 -5.46 -7.04
C ASP A 188 -8.58 -5.63 -7.41
N VAL A 189 -9.38 -6.19 -6.51
CA VAL A 189 -10.82 -6.37 -6.73
C VAL A 189 -11.51 -5.02 -6.85
N ALA A 190 -11.19 -4.06 -5.97
CA ALA A 190 -11.78 -2.72 -6.00
C ALA A 190 -11.39 -1.96 -7.27
N ALA A 191 -10.11 -1.98 -7.65
CA ALA A 191 -9.59 -1.35 -8.87
C ALA A 191 -10.20 -1.98 -10.12
N PHE A 192 -10.28 -3.32 -10.18
CA PHE A 192 -10.88 -4.04 -11.30
C PHE A 192 -12.37 -3.70 -11.45
N LYS A 193 -13.14 -3.68 -10.34
CA LYS A 193 -14.56 -3.30 -10.33
C LYS A 193 -14.78 -1.82 -10.71
N ALA A 194 -13.82 -0.95 -10.42
CA ALA A 194 -13.87 0.46 -10.80
C ALA A 194 -13.62 0.69 -12.31
N MET A 195 -13.10 -0.29 -13.05
CA MET A 195 -12.83 -0.15 -14.48
C MET A 195 -14.11 -0.18 -15.33
N PRO A 196 -14.19 0.62 -16.41
CA PRO A 196 -15.31 0.58 -17.35
C PRO A 196 -15.54 -0.80 -18.00
N LEU A 197 -14.46 -1.57 -18.21
CA LEU A 197 -14.50 -2.90 -18.84
C LEU A 197 -15.27 -3.93 -17.99
N TYR A 198 -15.14 -3.88 -16.67
CA TYR A 198 -15.91 -4.75 -15.77
C TYR A 198 -17.41 -4.50 -15.92
N ASN A 199 -17.82 -3.23 -16.01
CA ASN A 199 -19.22 -2.86 -16.24
C ASN A 199 -19.72 -3.32 -17.62
N GLN A 200 -18.85 -3.37 -18.63
CA GLN A 200 -19.17 -3.92 -19.96
C GLN A 200 -19.35 -5.45 -19.95
N GLN A 201 -18.51 -6.18 -19.21
CA GLN A 201 -18.66 -7.63 -19.04
C GLN A 201 -19.95 -7.99 -18.28
N LYS A 202 -20.42 -7.11 -17.37
CA LYS A 202 -21.73 -7.23 -16.72
C LYS A 202 -22.93 -6.90 -17.62
N THR A 203 -22.74 -6.13 -18.69
CA THR A 203 -23.84 -5.57 -19.50
C THR A 203 -23.90 -6.21 -20.89
N VAL A 204 -24.20 -7.50 -20.96
CA VAL A 204 -24.60 -8.14 -22.23
C VAL A 204 -26.03 -7.75 -22.66
N HIS A 205 -26.77 -6.96 -21.85
CA HIS A 205 -28.07 -6.39 -22.21
C HIS A 205 -28.12 -4.85 -22.13
N HIS A 206 -27.82 -4.25 -23.30
CA HIS A 206 -28.33 -3.00 -23.90
C HIS A 206 -28.21 -1.61 -23.21
N HIS A 207 -27.57 -0.74 -24.01
CA HIS A 207 -27.69 0.71 -24.26
C HIS A 207 -26.85 1.76 -23.49
N PRO A 208 -26.35 2.80 -24.21
CA PRO A 208 -25.20 3.58 -23.78
C PRO A 208 -25.52 4.98 -23.22
N GLN A 209 -24.66 5.36 -22.27
CA GLN A 209 -24.18 6.71 -21.90
C GLN A 209 -25.03 7.61 -21.00
N GLU A 210 -24.41 7.99 -19.88
CA GLU A 210 -24.15 9.40 -19.58
C GLU A 210 -22.67 9.62 -19.25
N LYS A 211 -22.07 10.60 -19.93
CA LYS A 211 -20.68 11.03 -19.77
C LYS A 211 -20.61 12.05 -18.63
N SER A 212 -20.00 11.69 -17.50
CA SER A 212 -19.43 12.68 -16.58
C SER A 212 -17.90 12.59 -16.63
N GLY A 213 -17.24 13.73 -16.79
CA GLY A 213 -15.81 13.88 -17.05
C GLY A 213 -14.89 13.54 -15.87
N LYS A 214 -15.03 12.36 -15.27
CA LYS A 214 -14.03 11.81 -14.35
C LYS A 214 -13.02 11.01 -15.16
N LYS A 215 -11.76 11.45 -15.19
CA LYS A 215 -10.64 10.62 -15.70
C LYS A 215 -10.57 9.35 -14.84
N SER A 216 -11.22 8.27 -15.27
CA SER A 216 -10.98 6.93 -14.73
C SER A 216 -9.52 6.56 -15.01
N ARG A 217 -8.81 5.94 -14.04
CA ARG A 217 -7.51 5.29 -14.30
C ARG A 217 -7.74 4.30 -15.44
N ARG A 218 -7.30 4.66 -16.65
CA ARG A 218 -7.36 3.79 -17.81
C ARG A 218 -6.11 2.95 -17.73
N LYS A 219 -6.25 1.64 -17.54
CA LYS A 219 -5.10 0.70 -17.55
C LYS A 219 -4.25 1.00 -18.78
N ASN A 220 -2.99 1.37 -18.58
CA ASN A 220 -2.12 1.69 -19.69
C ASN A 220 -1.77 0.39 -20.42
N LYS A 221 -1.43 0.52 -21.70
CA LYS A 221 -1.01 -0.60 -22.54
C LYS A 221 0.40 -1.01 -22.09
N GLY A 222 0.49 -1.77 -21.01
CA GLY A 222 1.74 -2.13 -20.33
C GLY A 222 1.57 -2.52 -18.86
N ASP A 223 0.53 -2.06 -18.16
CA ASP A 223 0.33 -2.36 -16.73
C ASP A 223 0.29 -3.88 -16.48
N MET A 224 0.95 -4.31 -15.40
CA MET A 224 0.96 -5.72 -15.00
C MET A 224 -0.48 -6.20 -14.75
N SER A 225 -0.73 -7.49 -15.03
CA SER A 225 -2.05 -8.08 -14.80
C SER A 225 -2.33 -8.14 -13.29
N SER A 226 -3.53 -7.73 -12.87
CA SER A 226 -3.95 -7.89 -11.48
C SER A 226 -4.14 -9.35 -11.12
N THR A 227 -4.24 -9.65 -9.82
CA THR A 227 -4.58 -11.01 -9.36
C THR A 227 -5.89 -11.52 -9.98
N VAL A 228 -6.89 -10.65 -10.17
CA VAL A 228 -8.16 -10.97 -10.84
C VAL A 228 -7.92 -11.38 -12.29
N GLU A 229 -7.18 -10.57 -13.05
CA GLU A 229 -6.92 -10.82 -14.47
C GLU A 229 -6.05 -12.06 -14.68
N CYS A 230 -5.01 -12.26 -13.85
CA CYS A 230 -4.19 -13.47 -13.92
C CYS A 230 -5.02 -14.73 -13.64
N TYR A 231 -5.89 -14.70 -12.63
CA TYR A 231 -6.75 -15.85 -12.33
C TYR A 231 -7.72 -16.14 -13.48
N MET A 232 -8.36 -15.10 -14.04
CA MET A 232 -9.25 -15.25 -15.20
C MET A 232 -8.53 -15.89 -16.39
N ASN A 233 -7.32 -15.40 -16.70
CA ASN A 233 -6.56 -15.85 -17.86
C ASN A 233 -6.00 -17.27 -17.68
N GLU A 234 -5.49 -17.60 -16.49
CA GLU A 234 -4.92 -18.93 -16.21
C GLU A 234 -5.98 -20.03 -16.21
N HIS A 235 -7.15 -19.75 -15.62
CA HIS A 235 -8.22 -20.74 -15.47
C HIS A 235 -9.30 -20.65 -16.54
N ASN A 236 -9.22 -19.67 -17.45
CA ASN A 236 -10.22 -19.38 -18.48
C ASN A 236 -11.65 -19.25 -17.91
N VAL A 237 -11.78 -18.43 -16.87
CA VAL A 237 -13.04 -18.20 -16.14
C VAL A 237 -13.50 -16.74 -16.23
N THR A 238 -14.78 -16.50 -15.92
CA THR A 238 -15.31 -15.13 -15.89
C THR A 238 -14.76 -14.33 -14.71
N SER A 239 -14.93 -13.00 -14.76
CA SER A 239 -14.50 -12.13 -13.67
C SER A 239 -15.23 -12.43 -12.36
N GLU A 240 -16.49 -12.86 -12.42
CA GLU A 240 -17.28 -13.23 -11.24
C GLU A 240 -16.68 -14.45 -10.53
N VAL A 241 -16.26 -15.46 -11.29
CA VAL A 241 -15.61 -16.66 -10.74
C VAL A 241 -14.26 -16.31 -10.13
N ALA A 242 -13.46 -15.49 -10.82
CA ALA A 242 -12.18 -15.03 -10.31
C ALA A 242 -12.30 -14.20 -9.01
N ILE A 243 -13.23 -13.23 -8.99
CA ILE A 243 -13.51 -12.41 -7.80
C ILE A 243 -14.02 -13.29 -6.64
N ALA A 244 -14.91 -14.26 -6.91
CA ALA A 244 -15.38 -15.18 -5.88
C ALA A 244 -14.22 -16.00 -5.29
N LYS A 245 -13.29 -16.48 -6.13
CA LYS A 245 -12.11 -17.18 -5.64
C LYS A 245 -11.20 -16.27 -4.80
N ILE A 246 -10.93 -15.05 -5.27
CA ILE A 246 -10.08 -14.09 -4.55
C ILE A 246 -10.71 -13.70 -3.21
N ASN A 247 -12.02 -13.51 -3.15
CA ASN A 247 -12.75 -13.28 -1.89
C ASN A 247 -12.61 -14.46 -0.92
N SER A 248 -12.70 -15.70 -1.40
CA SER A 248 -12.44 -16.88 -0.58
C SER A 248 -11.00 -16.91 -0.04
N LEU A 249 -10.01 -16.45 -0.82
CA LEU A 249 -8.63 -16.33 -0.34
C LEU A 249 -8.51 -15.22 0.73
N ILE A 250 -9.18 -14.08 0.56
CA ILE A 250 -9.24 -13.02 1.59
C ILE A 250 -9.80 -13.58 2.91
N GLU A 251 -10.88 -14.37 2.86
CA GLU A 251 -11.46 -15.02 4.04
C GLU A 251 -10.46 -15.97 4.74
N ASP A 252 -9.67 -16.72 3.97
CA ASP A 252 -8.65 -17.61 4.51
C ASP A 252 -7.53 -16.84 5.21
N GLU A 253 -7.04 -15.74 4.59
CA GLU A 253 -6.02 -14.89 5.22
C GLU A 253 -6.56 -14.20 6.48
N TRP A 254 -7.85 -13.85 6.55
CA TRP A 254 -8.49 -13.37 7.78
C TRP A 254 -8.47 -14.42 8.90
N LYS A 255 -8.62 -15.71 8.60
CA LYS A 255 -8.48 -16.79 9.59
C LYS A 255 -7.05 -16.82 10.14
N THR A 256 -6.04 -16.66 9.29
CA THR A 256 -4.63 -16.57 9.70
C THR A 256 -4.37 -15.37 10.62
N ILE A 257 -4.90 -14.19 10.29
CA ILE A 257 -4.81 -12.99 11.14
C ILE A 257 -5.48 -13.23 12.50
N ASN A 258 -6.67 -13.81 12.51
CA ASN A 258 -7.40 -14.09 13.74
C ASN A 258 -6.67 -15.13 14.60
N GLN A 259 -6.12 -16.18 14.00
CA GLN A 259 -5.33 -17.19 14.71
C GLN A 259 -4.10 -16.58 15.39
N ALA A 260 -3.40 -15.66 14.72
CA ALA A 260 -2.25 -14.96 15.30
C ALA A 260 -2.63 -14.20 16.59
N ARG A 261 -3.84 -13.63 16.69
CA ARG A 261 -4.31 -12.97 17.92
C ARG A 261 -4.45 -13.94 19.11
N PHE A 262 -4.78 -15.20 18.84
CA PHE A 262 -4.93 -16.22 19.88
C PHE A 262 -3.61 -16.88 20.25
N GLU A 263 -2.72 -17.09 19.27
CA GLU A 263 -1.44 -17.79 19.45
C GLU A 263 -0.27 -16.89 19.88
N ARG A 264 -0.40 -15.57 19.71
CA ARG A 264 0.61 -14.57 20.07
C ARG A 264 0.04 -13.56 21.06
N ARG A 265 -0.63 -14.05 22.11
CA ARG A 265 -1.29 -13.22 23.13
C ARG A 265 -0.31 -12.29 23.84
N GLU A 266 0.90 -12.76 24.07
CA GLU A 266 2.01 -12.02 24.65
C GLU A 266 2.49 -10.86 23.77
N LEU A 267 2.22 -10.90 22.45
CA LEU A 267 2.59 -9.87 21.48
C LEU A 267 1.40 -9.01 21.02
N LEU A 268 0.27 -9.07 21.74
CA LEU A 268 -0.97 -8.38 21.35
C LEU A 268 -0.79 -6.90 20.98
N PRO A 269 0.05 -6.09 21.63
CA PRO A 269 0.25 -4.69 21.23
C PRO A 269 0.74 -4.51 19.78
N ALA A 270 1.51 -5.47 19.24
CA ALA A 270 1.95 -5.48 17.84
C ALA A 270 0.94 -6.19 16.93
N VAL A 271 0.43 -7.36 17.34
CA VAL A 271 -0.58 -8.11 16.57
C VAL A 271 -1.83 -7.27 16.34
N HIS A 272 -2.27 -6.51 17.33
CA HIS A 272 -3.42 -5.62 17.23
C HIS A 272 -3.23 -4.54 16.17
N ARG A 273 -2.00 -4.02 15.96
CA ARG A 273 -1.75 -3.05 14.89
C ARG A 273 -1.82 -3.68 13.51
N VAL A 274 -1.39 -4.92 13.35
CA VAL A 274 -1.57 -5.68 12.08
C VAL A 274 -3.05 -5.93 11.80
N VAL A 275 -3.85 -6.22 12.83
CA VAL A 275 -5.32 -6.34 12.70
C VAL A 275 -5.94 -5.01 12.30
N ASN A 276 -5.55 -3.89 12.93
CA ASN A 276 -6.06 -2.56 12.59
C ASN A 276 -5.71 -2.19 11.15
N LEU A 277 -4.52 -2.56 10.66
CA LEU A 277 -4.17 -2.41 9.25
C LEU A 277 -5.15 -3.17 8.34
N CYS A 278 -5.51 -4.43 8.66
CA CYS A 278 -6.50 -5.19 7.89
C CYS A 278 -7.89 -4.53 7.91
N VAL A 279 -8.32 -4.00 9.06
CA VAL A 279 -9.59 -3.26 9.19
C VAL A 279 -9.56 -1.98 8.33
N CYS A 280 -8.42 -1.30 8.24
CA CYS A 280 -8.26 -0.16 7.35
C CYS A 280 -8.42 -0.57 5.88
N VAL A 281 -7.83 -1.69 5.45
CA VAL A 281 -8.02 -2.20 4.08
C VAL A 281 -9.51 -2.36 3.76
N MET A 282 -10.27 -2.99 4.66
CA MET A 282 -11.72 -3.12 4.50
C MET A 282 -12.40 -1.76 4.37
N PHE A 283 -12.04 -0.79 5.22
CA PHE A 283 -12.63 0.53 5.16
C PHE A 283 -12.38 1.25 3.82
N PHE A 284 -11.24 1.08 3.18
CA PHE A 284 -10.92 1.75 1.92
C PHE A 284 -11.42 0.98 0.69
N TYR A 285 -11.46 -0.35 0.74
CA TYR A 285 -11.66 -1.19 -0.45
C TYR A 285 -12.89 -2.09 -0.41
N ASP A 286 -13.70 -2.06 0.65
CA ASP A 286 -14.97 -2.80 0.68
C ASP A 286 -15.90 -2.41 -0.49
N ASP A 287 -16.74 -3.37 -0.88
CA ASP A 287 -17.60 -3.31 -2.08
C ASP A 287 -18.52 -2.09 -2.11
N LYS A 288 -18.87 -1.54 -0.95
CA LYS A 288 -19.69 -0.33 -0.83
C LYS A 288 -18.94 0.96 -1.19
N LYS A 289 -17.61 0.97 -1.06
CA LYS A 289 -16.77 2.18 -1.12
C LYS A 289 -15.89 2.30 -2.35
N LYS A 290 -15.89 1.30 -3.25
CA LYS A 290 -15.42 1.40 -4.65
C LYS A 290 -14.05 2.09 -4.81
N ASP A 291 -13.04 1.59 -4.10
CA ASP A 291 -11.68 2.18 -4.05
C ASP A 291 -11.66 3.62 -3.53
N ALA A 292 -11.93 3.78 -2.23
CA ALA A 292 -11.99 5.08 -1.58
C ALA A 292 -10.62 5.77 -1.48
N TYR A 293 -9.52 5.02 -1.63
CA TYR A 293 -8.17 5.58 -1.63
C TYR A 293 -7.91 6.35 -2.92
N THR A 294 -8.30 5.79 -4.07
CA THR A 294 -8.22 6.49 -5.35
C THR A 294 -9.34 7.53 -5.52
N PHE A 295 -10.56 7.21 -5.09
CA PHE A 295 -11.74 8.06 -5.26
C PHE A 295 -12.18 8.69 -3.93
N SER A 296 -11.44 9.73 -3.53
CA SER A 296 -11.61 10.43 -2.24
C SER A 296 -12.98 11.03 -1.98
N SER A 297 -13.82 11.19 -3.01
CA SER A 297 -15.24 11.54 -2.83
C SER A 297 -15.97 10.59 -1.88
N ASN A 298 -15.54 9.33 -1.81
CA ASN A 298 -16.13 8.30 -0.96
C ASN A 298 -15.68 8.42 0.51
N LEU A 299 -14.74 9.30 0.81
CA LEU A 299 -14.24 9.58 2.16
C LEU A 299 -14.75 10.91 2.72
N ARG A 300 -15.38 11.75 1.89
CA ARG A 300 -15.72 13.13 2.24
C ARG A 300 -16.46 13.24 3.57
N GLU A 301 -17.57 12.52 3.73
CA GLU A 301 -18.38 12.55 4.96
C GLU A 301 -17.58 12.06 6.18
N THR A 302 -16.72 11.05 6.00
CA THR A 302 -15.87 10.55 7.08
C THR A 302 -14.80 11.58 7.46
N ILE A 303 -14.18 12.24 6.49
CA ILE A 303 -13.18 13.29 6.73
C ILE A 303 -13.81 14.49 7.43
N GLU A 304 -14.99 14.93 6.97
CA GLU A 304 -15.74 16.03 7.58
C GLU A 304 -16.09 15.70 9.04
N SER A 305 -16.57 14.48 9.31
CA SER A 305 -16.90 14.02 10.66
C SER A 305 -15.68 13.90 11.59
N LEU A 306 -14.55 13.38 11.10
CA LEU A 306 -13.38 13.13 11.94
C LEU A 306 -12.52 14.37 12.20
N PHE A 307 -12.46 15.30 11.24
CA PHE A 307 -11.43 16.36 11.24
C PHE A 307 -11.96 17.77 11.09
N VAL A 308 -13.25 17.96 10.82
CA VAL A 308 -13.83 19.29 10.57
C VAL A 308 -14.95 19.60 11.56
N ASN A 309 -15.88 18.67 11.74
CA ASN A 309 -17.10 18.87 12.52
C ASN A 309 -16.93 18.26 13.92
N PRO A 310 -16.74 19.08 14.98
CA PRO A 310 -16.67 18.55 16.33
C PRO A 310 -18.01 17.94 16.75
N ILE A 311 -17.96 16.90 17.59
CA ILE A 311 -19.16 16.38 18.24
C ILE A 311 -19.69 17.47 19.17
N PRO A 312 -20.96 17.91 19.03
CA PRO A 312 -21.56 18.88 19.94
C PRO A 312 -21.47 18.38 21.38
N MET A 313 -20.96 19.25 22.27
CA MET A 313 -20.89 18.97 23.71
C MET A 313 -22.17 19.42 24.42
#